data_AF-I4DPR3-F1
#
_entry.id   AF-I4DPR3-F1
#
_cell.length_a   1.000
_cell.length_b   1.000
_cell.length_c   1.000
_cell.angle_alpha   90.00
_cell.angle_beta   90.00
_cell.angle_gamma   90.00
#
_symmetry.space_group_name_H-M   'P 1'
#
loop_
_entity.id
_entity.type
_entity.pdbx_description
1 polymer ?
#
loop_
_entity_poly.entity_id
_entity_poly.type
_entity_poly.pdbx_seq_one_letter_code
_entity_poly.pdbx_strand_id
1 'polypeptide(L)'
;MNKGELCSGREHGECVCGKCACKPDYTGPACQCPLDETPCLAPNGKSCSGHGHCVCGQCVCDVDEDRHYTGIYCEKSPALPRKCLDFQECVLCQVHKRGRLYNPDEPKECGKCDLEPVIEEGRIEANQSLNENLCNYYDDDHCLYVYVYSYNETEHLHIRAQKEKVCPKKVSILGIVLGVIAAIVLVGLALLMLWKMVTTIHDRREFARFEKERMMAKWDTGENPIYKQATSTFKNPTYAGK
;
A
#
# COMPACT_ATOMS: atom_id res chain seq x y z
N MET A 1 -18.30 -29.05 -29.46
CA MET A 1 -16.98 -29.61 -29.08
C MET A 1 -16.91 -31.11 -29.34
N ASN A 2 -15.79 -31.59 -29.91
CA ASN A 2 -15.55 -33.01 -30.20
C ASN A 2 -15.43 -33.85 -28.92
N LYS A 3 -16.21 -34.93 -28.82
CA LYS A 3 -16.14 -35.92 -27.72
C LYS A 3 -15.02 -36.96 -27.88
N GLY A 4 -14.05 -36.71 -28.75
CA GLY A 4 -12.95 -37.66 -29.04
C GLY A 4 -13.32 -38.81 -29.97
N GLU A 5 -14.49 -38.77 -30.62
CA GLU A 5 -14.99 -39.79 -31.54
C GLU A 5 -14.70 -39.44 -33.01
N LEU A 6 -14.46 -40.46 -33.85
CA LEU A 6 -14.20 -40.28 -35.28
C LEU A 6 -15.40 -39.60 -35.96
N CYS A 7 -15.14 -38.50 -36.67
CA CYS A 7 -16.18 -37.65 -37.30
C CYS A 7 -17.24 -37.15 -36.33
N SER A 8 -16.86 -36.87 -35.08
CA SER A 8 -17.76 -36.46 -33.98
C SER A 8 -18.84 -37.51 -33.65
N GLY A 9 -18.62 -38.76 -34.05
CA GLY A 9 -19.54 -39.88 -33.86
C GLY A 9 -20.45 -40.13 -35.08
N ARG A 10 -21.03 -41.33 -35.14
CA ARG A 10 -21.95 -41.74 -36.24
C ARG A 10 -23.19 -40.86 -36.34
N GLU A 11 -23.52 -40.13 -35.28
CA GLU A 11 -24.64 -39.20 -35.27
C GLU A 11 -24.36 -37.94 -36.10
N HIS A 12 -23.08 -37.57 -36.28
CA HIS A 12 -22.68 -36.34 -36.95
C HIS A 12 -22.10 -36.59 -38.34
N GLY A 13 -21.46 -37.74 -38.56
CA GLY A 13 -20.93 -38.10 -39.87
C GLY A 13 -20.33 -39.51 -39.93
N GLU A 14 -19.97 -39.92 -41.15
CA GLU A 14 -19.31 -41.19 -41.42
C GLU A 14 -17.94 -40.96 -42.08
N CYS A 15 -16.94 -41.78 -41.74
CA CYS A 15 -15.62 -41.68 -42.35
C CYS A 15 -15.59 -42.45 -43.67
N VAL A 16 -15.37 -41.73 -44.77
CA VAL A 16 -15.28 -42.31 -46.12
C VAL A 16 -13.91 -41.97 -46.68
N CYS A 17 -13.06 -42.99 -46.86
CA CYS A 17 -11.72 -42.85 -47.46
C CYS A 17 -10.85 -41.78 -46.76
N GLY A 18 -10.89 -41.72 -45.43
CA GLY A 18 -10.08 -40.79 -44.63
C GLY A 18 -10.61 -39.35 -44.56
N LYS A 19 -11.78 -39.06 -45.16
CA LYS A 19 -12.51 -37.79 -44.97
C LYS A 19 -13.83 -38.05 -44.27
N CYS A 20 -14.28 -37.10 -43.46
CA CYS A 20 -15.59 -37.18 -42.81
C CYS A 20 -16.68 -36.67 -43.76
N ALA A 21 -17.67 -37.52 -44.06
CA ALA A 21 -18.90 -37.15 -44.75
C ALA A 21 -19.95 -36.79 -43.69
N CYS A 22 -20.22 -35.49 -43.53
CA CYS A 22 -21.11 -34.99 -42.50
C CYS A 22 -22.59 -35.18 -42.86
N LYS A 23 -23.41 -35.39 -41.82
CA LYS A 23 -24.86 -35.37 -41.93
C LYS A 23 -25.38 -33.95 -42.22
N PRO A 24 -26.65 -33.79 -42.68
CA PRO A 24 -27.18 -32.51 -43.17
C PRO A 24 -27.09 -31.35 -42.17
N ASP A 25 -27.09 -31.63 -40.87
CA ASP A 25 -27.10 -30.63 -39.80
C ASP A 25 -25.70 -30.30 -39.24
N TYR A 26 -24.65 -30.89 -39.82
CA TYR A 26 -23.27 -30.76 -39.33
C TYR A 26 -22.29 -30.40 -40.45
N THR A 27 -21.25 -29.65 -40.08
CA THR A 27 -20.18 -29.20 -40.98
C THR A 27 -18.82 -29.24 -40.29
N GLY A 28 -17.78 -28.90 -41.05
CA GLY A 28 -16.39 -28.91 -40.63
C GLY A 28 -15.64 -30.21 -40.97
N PRO A 29 -14.29 -30.19 -40.89
CA PRO A 29 -13.44 -31.30 -41.32
C PRO A 29 -13.67 -32.61 -40.56
N ALA A 30 -14.23 -32.53 -39.34
CA ALA A 30 -14.57 -33.67 -38.52
C ALA A 30 -16.06 -33.71 -38.15
N CYS A 31 -16.93 -32.95 -38.84
CA CYS A 31 -18.37 -32.83 -38.54
C CYS A 31 -18.66 -32.31 -37.12
N GLN A 32 -17.76 -31.49 -36.60
CA GLN A 32 -17.79 -30.99 -35.23
C GLN A 32 -18.70 -29.77 -35.02
N CYS A 33 -19.16 -29.17 -36.10
CA CYS A 33 -19.81 -27.88 -36.12
C CYS A 33 -21.29 -28.08 -36.46
N PRO A 34 -22.24 -27.82 -35.55
CA PRO A 34 -23.64 -27.81 -35.91
C PRO A 34 -23.94 -26.63 -36.84
N LEU A 35 -24.88 -26.81 -37.77
CA LEU A 35 -25.42 -25.74 -38.61
C LEU A 35 -26.52 -24.93 -37.91
N ASP A 36 -27.02 -25.43 -36.78
CA ASP A 36 -28.00 -24.73 -35.96
C ASP A 36 -27.36 -23.56 -35.21
N GLU A 37 -27.86 -22.36 -35.46
CA GLU A 37 -27.41 -21.10 -34.83
C GLU A 37 -28.24 -20.72 -33.60
N THR A 38 -29.27 -21.50 -33.23
CA THR A 38 -30.04 -21.25 -32.00
C THR A 38 -29.19 -21.15 -30.73
N PRO A 39 -28.07 -21.87 -30.55
CA PRO A 39 -27.21 -21.72 -29.37
C PRO A 39 -26.51 -20.37 -29.27
N CYS A 40 -26.45 -19.60 -30.37
CA CYS A 40 -25.87 -18.26 -30.41
C CYS A 40 -26.91 -17.15 -30.24
N LEU A 41 -28.19 -17.50 -30.16
CA LEU A 41 -29.28 -16.52 -30.03
C LEU A 41 -29.34 -15.98 -28.60
N ALA A 42 -29.04 -14.70 -28.44
CA ALA A 42 -29.09 -14.04 -27.14
C ALA A 42 -30.55 -13.81 -26.69
N PRO A 43 -30.81 -13.56 -25.39
CA PRO A 43 -32.15 -13.27 -24.87
C PRO A 43 -32.84 -12.06 -25.52
N ASN A 44 -32.06 -11.14 -26.09
CA ASN A 44 -32.54 -9.98 -26.84
C ASN A 44 -33.01 -10.33 -28.28
N GLY A 45 -32.99 -11.61 -28.67
CA GLY A 45 -33.40 -12.11 -29.97
C GLY A 45 -32.39 -11.88 -31.10
N LYS A 46 -31.17 -11.42 -30.81
CA LYS A 46 -30.10 -11.23 -31.80
C LYS A 46 -29.02 -12.29 -31.65
N SER A 47 -28.51 -12.80 -32.78
CA SER A 47 -27.34 -13.69 -32.78
C SER A 47 -26.12 -12.93 -32.23
N CYS A 48 -25.48 -13.48 -31.19
CA CYS A 48 -24.33 -12.89 -30.50
C CYS A 48 -24.54 -11.42 -30.11
N SER A 49 -25.76 -11.08 -29.68
CA SER A 49 -26.21 -9.73 -29.35
C SER A 49 -26.00 -8.66 -30.44
N GLY A 50 -25.65 -9.07 -31.67
CA GLY A 50 -25.26 -8.17 -32.76
C GLY A 50 -23.84 -7.58 -32.64
N HIS A 51 -22.98 -8.19 -31.80
CA HIS A 51 -21.61 -7.73 -31.51
C HIS A 51 -20.58 -8.84 -31.72
N GLY A 52 -20.85 -9.75 -32.65
CA GLY A 52 -19.98 -10.86 -32.98
C GLY A 52 -20.59 -11.80 -34.00
N HIS A 53 -19.88 -12.90 -34.24
CA HIS A 53 -20.24 -13.93 -35.21
C HIS A 53 -20.43 -15.30 -34.54
N CYS A 54 -21.48 -16.02 -34.91
CA CYS A 54 -21.70 -17.38 -34.44
C CYS A 54 -20.79 -18.35 -35.19
N VAL A 55 -19.91 -19.05 -34.48
CA VAL A 55 -19.02 -20.06 -35.03
C VAL A 55 -19.24 -21.37 -34.28
N CYS A 56 -19.85 -22.35 -34.94
CA CYS A 56 -20.12 -23.68 -34.39
C CYS A 56 -20.94 -23.70 -33.09
N GLY A 57 -21.98 -22.85 -33.02
CA GLY A 57 -22.84 -22.74 -31.84
C GLY A 57 -22.22 -21.96 -30.68
N GLN A 58 -21.14 -21.21 -30.93
CA GLN A 58 -20.47 -20.38 -29.94
C GLN A 58 -20.20 -18.98 -30.52
N CYS A 59 -20.47 -17.94 -29.74
CA CYS A 59 -20.23 -16.57 -30.20
C CYS A 59 -18.76 -16.19 -30.13
N VAL A 60 -18.24 -15.67 -31.24
CA VAL A 60 -16.93 -15.02 -31.34
C VAL A 60 -17.19 -13.53 -31.42
N CYS A 61 -16.84 -12.81 -30.36
CA CYS A 61 -17.12 -11.38 -30.25
C CYS A 61 -16.17 -10.53 -31.08
N ASP A 62 -16.70 -9.43 -31.61
CA ASP A 62 -15.92 -8.49 -32.40
C ASP A 62 -14.92 -7.75 -31.50
N VAL A 63 -13.71 -7.56 -32.04
CA VAL A 63 -12.59 -6.91 -31.36
C VAL A 63 -12.07 -5.79 -32.27
N ASP A 64 -12.41 -4.55 -31.92
CA ASP A 64 -11.85 -3.33 -32.49
C ASP A 64 -10.88 -2.66 -31.49
N GLU A 65 -9.99 -1.79 -31.96
CA GLU A 65 -8.97 -1.06 -31.16
C GLU A 65 -9.53 -0.46 -29.84
N ASP A 66 -10.76 0.09 -29.88
CA ASP A 66 -11.44 0.69 -28.71
C ASP A 66 -12.62 -0.13 -28.17
N ARG A 67 -12.96 -1.26 -28.81
CA ARG A 67 -14.17 -2.03 -28.47
C ARG A 67 -13.93 -3.54 -28.44
N HIS A 68 -13.80 -4.08 -27.24
CA HIS A 68 -13.74 -5.51 -26.94
C HIS A 68 -15.02 -6.01 -26.25
N TYR A 69 -15.96 -6.56 -27.02
CA TYR A 69 -17.16 -7.18 -26.46
C TYR A 69 -16.82 -8.53 -25.81
N THR A 70 -17.43 -8.82 -24.66
CA THR A 70 -17.22 -10.04 -23.89
C THR A 70 -18.57 -10.64 -23.47
N GLY A 71 -18.56 -11.83 -22.88
CA GLY A 71 -19.79 -12.56 -22.54
C GLY A 71 -20.06 -13.74 -23.47
N ILE A 72 -21.02 -14.60 -23.08
CA ILE A 72 -21.33 -15.83 -23.83
C ILE A 72 -21.96 -15.50 -25.18
N TYR A 73 -22.70 -14.39 -25.24
CA TYR A 73 -23.38 -13.88 -26.42
C TYR A 73 -22.90 -12.47 -26.79
N CYS A 74 -21.67 -12.10 -26.41
CA CYS A 74 -21.10 -10.77 -26.68
C CYS A 74 -21.95 -9.61 -26.15
N GLU A 75 -22.70 -9.86 -25.08
CA GLU A 75 -23.62 -8.91 -24.46
C GLU A 75 -22.91 -7.86 -23.60
N LYS A 76 -21.67 -8.14 -23.18
CA LYS A 76 -20.90 -7.25 -22.32
C LYS A 76 -20.06 -6.32 -23.19
N SER A 77 -20.44 -5.06 -23.20
CA SER A 77 -19.70 -4.02 -23.90
C SER A 77 -18.33 -3.78 -23.23
N PRO A 78 -17.29 -3.42 -23.98
CA PRO A 78 -15.98 -2.95 -23.50
C PRO A 78 -16.02 -1.69 -22.63
N ALA A 79 -17.21 -1.15 -22.35
CA ALA A 79 -17.40 0.02 -21.54
C ALA A 79 -17.03 -0.23 -20.07
N LEU A 80 -15.74 -0.24 -19.77
CA LEU A 80 -15.20 0.36 -18.54
C LEU A 80 -14.07 1.30 -18.98
N PRO A 81 -14.24 2.65 -18.91
CA PRO A 81 -14.68 3.36 -17.70
C PRO A 81 -15.78 4.44 -17.90
N ARG A 82 -16.44 4.57 -19.06
CA ARG A 82 -17.33 5.74 -19.28
C ARG A 82 -18.47 5.86 -18.26
N LYS A 83 -19.19 4.78 -17.96
CA LYS A 83 -20.27 4.82 -16.96
C LYS A 83 -19.76 4.86 -15.53
N CYS A 84 -18.60 4.26 -15.23
CA CYS A 84 -17.98 4.42 -13.92
C CYS A 84 -17.68 5.91 -13.65
N LEU A 85 -17.06 6.61 -14.61
CA LEU A 85 -16.76 8.04 -14.51
C LEU A 85 -18.01 8.88 -14.22
N ASP A 86 -19.13 8.58 -14.90
CA ASP A 86 -20.39 9.30 -14.70
C ASP A 86 -20.90 9.22 -13.24
N PHE A 87 -20.73 8.07 -12.60
CA PHE A 87 -21.17 7.86 -11.20
C PHE A 87 -20.10 8.19 -10.17
N GLN A 88 -18.85 8.36 -10.58
CA GLN A 88 -17.70 8.49 -9.70
C GLN A 88 -17.86 9.65 -8.70
N GLU A 89 -18.17 10.85 -9.20
CA GLU A 89 -18.29 12.05 -8.36
C GLU A 89 -19.52 11.98 -7.44
N CYS A 90 -20.62 11.40 -7.92
CA CYS A 90 -21.85 11.22 -7.14
C CYS A 90 -21.68 10.22 -6.00
N VAL A 91 -21.07 9.06 -6.26
CA VAL A 91 -20.80 8.04 -5.22
C VAL A 91 -19.84 8.61 -4.17
N LEU A 92 -18.79 9.33 -4.60
CA LEU A 92 -17.86 9.97 -3.67
C LEU A 92 -18.54 11.00 -2.76
N CYS A 93 -19.49 11.78 -3.29
CA CYS A 93 -20.25 12.75 -2.51
C CYS A 93 -21.28 12.10 -1.58
N GLN A 94 -22.19 11.28 -2.13
CA GLN A 94 -23.33 10.73 -1.37
C GLN A 94 -22.90 9.71 -0.31
N VAL A 95 -21.92 8.84 -0.63
CA VAL A 95 -21.50 7.75 0.26
C VAL A 95 -20.38 8.20 1.20
N HIS A 96 -19.37 8.85 0.64
CA HIS A 96 -18.15 9.19 1.39
C HIS A 96 -18.08 10.64 1.86
N LYS A 97 -19.06 11.49 1.51
CA LYS A 97 -19.14 12.89 1.95
C LYS A 97 -17.84 13.64 1.64
N ARG A 98 -17.33 13.47 0.42
CA ARG A 98 -16.07 14.03 -0.07
C ARG A 98 -16.18 14.38 -1.57
N GLY A 99 -15.13 14.98 -2.11
CA GLY A 99 -15.05 15.36 -3.51
C GLY A 99 -15.61 16.76 -3.78
N ARG A 100 -15.56 17.16 -5.05
CA ARG A 100 -15.88 18.54 -5.49
C ARG A 100 -17.36 18.90 -5.35
N LEU A 101 -18.24 17.89 -5.47
CA LEU A 101 -19.69 18.05 -5.31
C LEU A 101 -20.12 18.07 -3.85
N TYR A 102 -19.23 17.74 -2.91
CA TYR A 102 -19.58 17.70 -1.49
C TYR A 102 -19.40 19.08 -0.86
N ASN A 103 -20.51 19.63 -0.34
CA ASN A 103 -20.51 20.85 0.44
C ASN A 103 -20.64 20.51 1.95
N PRO A 104 -19.65 20.88 2.81
CA PRO A 104 -19.72 20.61 4.24
C PRO A 104 -20.86 21.36 4.95
N ASP A 105 -21.23 22.53 4.45
CA ASP A 105 -22.30 23.36 5.04
C ASP A 105 -23.70 22.83 4.66
N GLU A 106 -23.81 22.16 3.51
CA GLU A 106 -25.05 21.57 2.99
C GLU A 106 -24.84 20.09 2.58
N PRO A 107 -24.75 19.16 3.54
CA PRO A 107 -24.30 17.79 3.29
C PRO A 107 -25.27 16.92 2.48
N LYS A 108 -26.46 17.43 2.16
CA LYS A 108 -27.45 16.75 1.30
C LYS A 108 -27.38 17.19 -0.16
N GLU A 109 -26.66 18.26 -0.45
CA GLU A 109 -26.64 18.86 -1.78
C GLU A 109 -25.43 18.35 -2.57
N CYS A 110 -25.50 17.09 -3.01
CA CYS A 110 -24.50 16.50 -3.92
C CYS A 110 -24.76 16.91 -5.39
N GLY A 111 -25.15 18.18 -5.62
CA GLY A 111 -25.54 18.67 -6.95
C GLY A 111 -26.74 17.92 -7.55
N LYS A 112 -26.62 17.50 -8.82
CA LYS A 112 -27.67 16.77 -9.59
C LYS A 112 -27.46 15.26 -9.58
N CYS A 113 -27.07 14.69 -8.44
CA CYS A 113 -26.90 13.25 -8.30
C CYS A 113 -28.20 12.59 -7.83
N ASP A 114 -28.90 11.93 -8.74
CA ASP A 114 -30.09 11.11 -8.45
C ASP A 114 -29.71 9.62 -8.51
N LEU A 115 -28.85 9.22 -7.57
CA LEU A 115 -28.44 7.83 -7.39
C LEU A 115 -28.95 7.33 -6.03
N GLU A 116 -29.40 6.08 -5.99
CA GLU A 116 -29.78 5.37 -4.77
C GLU A 116 -28.79 4.20 -4.51
N PRO A 117 -27.56 4.49 -4.05
CA PRO A 117 -26.56 3.44 -3.80
C PRO A 117 -26.88 2.65 -2.54
N VAL A 118 -26.80 1.32 -2.63
CA VAL A 118 -26.84 0.40 -1.48
C VAL A 118 -25.46 0.40 -0.83
N ILE A 119 -25.41 0.72 0.46
CA ILE A 119 -24.15 0.79 1.22
C ILE A 119 -23.85 -0.57 1.85
N GLU A 120 -22.70 -1.15 1.51
CA GLU A 120 -22.26 -2.43 2.07
C GLU A 120 -21.02 -2.29 2.96
N GLU A 121 -20.95 -3.15 3.97
CA GLU A 121 -19.79 -3.28 4.86
C GLU A 121 -18.83 -4.35 4.34
N GLY A 122 -17.53 -4.11 4.47
CA GLY A 122 -16.50 -5.04 4.01
C GLY A 122 -16.04 -4.77 2.57
N ARG A 123 -15.34 -5.75 1.96
CA ARG A 123 -14.80 -5.63 0.59
C ARG A 123 -15.86 -6.09 -0.41
N ILE A 124 -16.16 -5.22 -1.37
CA ILE A 124 -17.09 -5.54 -2.46
C ILE A 124 -16.34 -6.20 -3.61
N GLU A 125 -16.94 -7.25 -4.16
CA GLU A 125 -16.49 -7.93 -5.36
C GLU A 125 -17.64 -7.92 -6.40
N ALA A 126 -17.28 -7.90 -7.68
CA ALA A 126 -18.28 -7.98 -8.75
C ALA A 126 -18.75 -9.42 -8.96
N ASN A 127 -20.06 -9.61 -8.92
CA ASN A 127 -20.69 -10.87 -9.24
C ASN A 127 -20.85 -11.03 -10.76
N GLN A 128 -20.10 -11.98 -11.33
CA GLN A 128 -20.12 -12.27 -12.76
C GLN A 128 -21.48 -12.79 -13.26
N SER A 129 -22.23 -13.49 -12.40
CA SER A 129 -23.55 -14.05 -12.72
C SER A 129 -24.64 -12.98 -12.82
N LEU A 130 -24.44 -11.85 -12.13
CA LEU A 130 -25.35 -10.69 -12.14
C LEU A 130 -24.89 -9.59 -13.10
N ASN A 131 -23.86 -9.88 -13.90
CA ASN A 131 -23.25 -8.92 -14.83
C ASN A 131 -22.86 -7.58 -14.16
N GLU A 132 -22.34 -7.65 -12.93
CA GLU A 132 -21.90 -6.48 -12.19
C GLU A 132 -20.54 -5.99 -12.70
N ASN A 133 -20.41 -4.66 -12.79
CA ASN A 133 -19.18 -3.99 -13.18
C ASN A 133 -18.54 -3.34 -11.95
N LEU A 134 -17.29 -3.71 -11.67
CA LEU A 134 -16.50 -3.17 -10.56
C LEU A 134 -15.80 -1.87 -10.96
N CYS A 135 -16.04 -0.80 -10.23
CA CYS A 135 -15.37 0.49 -10.36
C CYS A 135 -14.53 0.76 -9.11
N ASN A 136 -13.27 1.15 -9.28
CA ASN A 136 -12.37 1.48 -8.18
C ASN A 136 -11.58 2.77 -8.47
N TYR A 137 -11.57 3.69 -7.50
CA TYR A 137 -10.98 5.02 -7.65
C TYR A 137 -10.25 5.46 -6.38
N TYR A 138 -9.41 6.49 -6.51
CA TYR A 138 -8.72 7.14 -5.40
C TYR A 138 -9.30 8.54 -5.18
N ASP A 139 -9.46 8.91 -3.92
CA ASP A 139 -9.82 10.29 -3.54
C ASP A 139 -8.58 11.17 -3.35
N ASP A 140 -8.79 12.45 -2.99
CA ASP A 140 -7.72 13.42 -2.73
C ASP A 140 -6.80 13.02 -1.56
N ASP A 141 -7.30 12.19 -0.64
CA ASP A 141 -6.55 11.63 0.50
C ASP A 141 -5.79 10.33 0.11
N HIS A 142 -5.76 9.97 -1.18
CA HIS A 142 -5.22 8.72 -1.72
C HIS A 142 -5.87 7.46 -1.11
N CYS A 143 -7.11 7.57 -0.64
CA CYS A 143 -7.89 6.44 -0.18
C CYS A 143 -8.57 5.75 -1.35
N LEU A 144 -8.45 4.43 -1.44
CA LEU A 144 -9.15 3.61 -2.41
C LEU A 144 -10.61 3.44 -1.99
N TYR A 145 -11.52 3.75 -2.88
CA TYR A 145 -12.94 3.46 -2.73
C TYR A 145 -13.46 2.67 -3.92
N VAL A 146 -14.38 1.75 -3.65
CA VAL A 146 -14.86 0.77 -4.63
C VAL A 146 -16.38 0.76 -4.61
N TYR A 147 -16.98 0.69 -5.79
CA TYR A 147 -18.40 0.46 -5.95
C TYR A 147 -18.64 -0.42 -7.18
N VAL A 148 -19.76 -1.10 -7.20
CA VAL A 148 -20.21 -1.87 -8.36
C VAL A 148 -21.50 -1.28 -8.89
N TYR A 149 -21.73 -1.40 -10.20
CA TYR A 149 -23.02 -1.12 -10.79
C TYR A 149 -23.48 -2.27 -11.68
N SER A 150 -24.79 -2.50 -11.71
CA SER A 150 -25.45 -3.44 -12.60
C SER A 150 -26.76 -2.83 -13.13
N TYR A 151 -27.28 -3.46 -14.17
CA TYR A 151 -28.62 -3.19 -14.68
C TYR A 151 -29.47 -4.42 -14.41
N ASN A 152 -30.64 -4.22 -13.79
CA ASN A 152 -31.64 -5.29 -13.65
C ASN A 152 -32.30 -5.60 -15.00
N GLU A 153 -33.11 -6.66 -15.06
CA GLU A 153 -33.87 -7.05 -16.27
C GLU A 153 -34.77 -5.94 -16.83
N THR A 154 -35.14 -4.97 -15.99
CA THR A 154 -35.95 -3.78 -16.34
C THR A 154 -35.11 -2.55 -16.71
N GLU A 155 -33.82 -2.71 -16.97
CA GLU A 155 -32.84 -1.64 -17.24
C GLU A 155 -32.67 -0.61 -16.11
N HIS A 156 -33.19 -0.89 -14.91
CA HIS A 156 -32.96 -0.06 -13.74
C HIS A 156 -31.52 -0.20 -13.23
N LEU A 157 -30.88 0.94 -12.98
CA LEU A 157 -29.53 1.06 -12.44
C LEU A 157 -29.50 0.66 -10.96
N HIS A 158 -28.67 -0.32 -10.62
CA HIS A 158 -28.42 -0.73 -9.25
C HIS A 158 -26.95 -0.50 -8.91
N ILE A 159 -26.66 0.27 -7.86
CA ILE A 159 -25.29 0.58 -7.42
C ILE A 159 -25.10 0.05 -6.01
N ARG A 160 -24.00 -0.68 -5.77
CA ARG A 160 -23.57 -1.09 -4.43
C ARG A 160 -22.23 -0.43 -4.13
N ALA A 161 -22.14 0.38 -3.09
CA ALA A 161 -20.97 1.16 -2.74
C ALA A 161 -20.39 0.73 -1.41
N GLN A 162 -19.06 0.70 -1.32
CA GLN A 162 -18.36 0.32 -0.10
C GLN A 162 -18.52 1.43 0.95
N LYS A 163 -18.87 1.07 2.18
CA LYS A 163 -19.02 2.04 3.28
C LYS A 163 -17.68 2.69 3.66
N GLU A 164 -16.68 1.86 3.94
CA GLU A 164 -15.36 2.30 4.41
C GLU A 164 -14.32 2.27 3.28
N LYS A 165 -13.58 3.38 3.13
CA LYS A 165 -12.50 3.50 2.16
C LYS A 165 -11.22 2.87 2.69
N VAL A 166 -10.44 2.25 1.81
CA VAL A 166 -9.14 1.68 2.15
C VAL A 166 -8.08 2.78 2.04
N CYS A 167 -7.76 3.41 3.16
CA CYS A 167 -6.78 4.49 3.24
C CYS A 167 -5.37 4.00 3.63
N PRO A 168 -4.30 4.59 3.08
CA PRO A 168 -2.95 4.39 3.60
C PRO A 168 -2.86 4.90 5.04
N LYS A 169 -2.11 4.18 5.90
CA LYS A 169 -1.90 4.58 7.29
C LYS A 169 -1.13 5.90 7.33
N LYS A 170 -1.70 6.93 7.96
CA LYS A 170 -1.02 8.23 8.16
C LYS A 170 0.16 8.02 9.10
N VAL A 171 1.37 8.28 8.61
CA VAL A 171 2.59 8.23 9.43
C VAL A 171 2.71 9.55 10.20
N SER A 172 2.80 9.47 11.53
CA SER A 172 2.97 10.67 12.37
C SER A 172 4.42 11.17 12.32
N ILE A 173 4.70 12.09 11.39
CA ILE A 173 6.04 12.67 11.18
C ILE A 173 6.56 13.33 12.46
N LEU A 174 5.71 14.11 13.14
CA LEU A 174 6.08 14.81 14.39
C LEU A 174 6.50 13.82 15.48
N GLY A 175 5.79 12.69 15.62
CA GLY A 175 6.12 11.66 16.61
C GLY A 175 7.49 11.01 16.35
N ILE A 176 7.81 10.74 15.09
CA ILE A 176 9.13 10.21 14.69
C ILE A 176 10.23 11.22 15.00
N VAL A 177 10.03 12.50 14.63
CA VAL A 177 11.01 13.57 14.86
C VAL A 177 11.30 13.74 16.35
N LEU A 178 10.26 13.84 17.18
CA LEU A 178 10.41 13.97 18.63
C LEU A 178 11.07 12.74 19.25
N GLY A 179 10.72 11.54 18.78
CA GLY A 179 11.35 10.30 19.24
C GLY A 179 12.86 10.25 18.95
N VAL A 180 13.28 10.65 17.75
CA VAL A 180 14.70 10.69 17.37
C VAL A 180 15.46 11.74 18.18
N ILE A 181 14.92 12.95 18.35
CA ILE A 181 15.55 14.00 19.16
C ILE A 181 15.75 13.54 20.60
N ALA A 182 14.71 12.96 21.21
CA ALA A 182 14.79 12.44 22.58
C ALA A 182 15.87 11.34 22.71
N ALA A 183 15.94 10.42 21.74
CA ALA A 183 16.96 9.37 21.74
C ALA A 183 18.39 9.94 21.64
N ILE A 184 18.63 10.91 20.76
CA ILE A 184 19.95 11.56 20.61
C ILE A 184 20.36 12.27 21.90
N VAL A 185 19.44 13.02 22.52
CA VAL A 185 19.71 13.73 23.78
C VAL A 185 20.03 12.73 24.89
N LEU A 186 19.28 11.64 25.02
CA LEU A 186 19.52 10.61 26.04
C LEU A 186 20.88 9.93 25.85
N VAL A 187 21.24 9.58 24.62
CA VAL A 187 22.56 9.00 24.30
C VAL A 187 23.67 10.00 24.60
N GLY A 188 23.50 11.27 24.23
CA GLY A 188 24.46 12.34 24.53
C GLY A 188 24.66 12.52 26.03
N LEU A 189 23.59 12.58 26.82
CA LEU A 189 23.65 12.68 28.28
C LEU A 189 24.33 11.45 28.90
N ALA A 190 24.06 10.24 28.42
CA ALA A 190 24.71 9.03 28.90
C ALA A 190 26.23 9.06 28.64
N LEU A 191 26.64 9.47 27.44
CA LEU A 191 28.06 9.62 27.11
C LEU A 191 28.74 10.70 27.95
N LEU A 192 28.07 11.83 28.18
CA LEU A 192 28.59 12.89 29.06
C LEU A 192 28.69 12.43 30.52
N MET A 193 27.70 11.68 31.02
CA MET A 193 27.75 11.11 32.37
C MET A 193 28.88 10.09 32.51
N LEU A 194 29.08 9.20 31.53
CA LEU A 194 30.18 8.24 31.53
C LEU A 194 31.54 8.94 31.45
N TRP A 195 31.69 9.92 30.56
CA TRP A 195 32.91 10.73 30.47
C TRP A 195 33.19 11.47 31.78
N LYS A 196 32.17 12.09 32.38
CA LYS A 196 32.30 12.76 33.68
C LYS A 196 32.67 11.79 34.79
N MET A 197 32.10 10.58 34.81
CA MET A 197 32.42 9.55 35.80
C MET A 197 33.87 9.09 35.67
N VAL A 198 34.33 8.75 34.45
CA VAL A 198 35.70 8.32 34.18
C VAL A 198 36.71 9.42 34.53
N THR A 199 36.46 10.65 34.09
CA THR A 199 37.34 11.79 34.39
C THR A 199 37.41 12.07 35.88
N THR A 200 36.28 12.04 36.60
CA THR A 200 36.26 12.23 38.05
C THR A 200 37.03 11.13 38.79
N ILE A 201 36.97 9.88 38.33
CA ILE A 201 37.74 8.77 38.90
C ILE A 201 39.25 8.97 38.63
N HIS A 202 39.62 9.36 37.41
CA HIS A 202 41.02 9.61 37.07
C HIS A 202 41.59 10.78 37.88
N ASP A 203 40.87 11.89 37.93
CA ASP A 203 41.25 13.08 38.69
C ASP A 203 41.39 12.78 40.20
N ARG A 204 40.46 12.02 40.78
CA ARG A 204 40.58 11.56 42.18
C ARG A 204 41.80 10.65 42.41
N ARG A 205 42.14 9.78 41.46
CA ARG A 205 43.32 8.90 41.56
C ARG A 205 44.61 9.70 41.47
N GLU A 206 44.70 10.63 40.53
CA GLU A 206 45.87 11.50 40.39
C GLU A 206 46.02 12.44 41.59
N PHE A 207 44.92 13.00 42.10
CA PHE A 207 44.95 13.81 43.31
C PHE A 207 45.47 13.03 44.53
N ALA A 208 45.00 11.80 44.74
CA ALA A 208 45.48 10.95 45.83
C ALA A 208 46.98 10.59 45.68
N ARG A 209 47.45 10.38 44.45
CA ARG A 209 48.87 10.17 44.16
C ARG A 209 49.69 11.43 44.48
N PHE A 210 49.22 12.59 44.05
CA PHE A 210 49.86 13.88 44.28
C PHE A 210 49.98 14.20 45.77
N GLU A 211 48.91 14.00 46.57
CA GLU A 211 48.99 14.22 48.03
C GLU A 211 50.00 13.29 48.71
N LYS A 212 50.08 12.02 48.26
CA LYS A 212 51.04 11.05 48.76
C LYS A 212 52.48 11.46 48.44
N GLU A 213 52.74 11.92 47.22
CA GLU A 213 54.05 12.46 46.81
C GLU A 213 54.42 13.72 47.60
N ARG A 214 53.46 14.65 47.79
CA ARG A 214 53.66 15.87 48.58
C ARG A 214 54.00 15.58 50.04
N MET A 215 53.36 14.59 50.68
CA MET A 215 53.68 14.21 52.06
C MET A 215 55.06 13.54 52.20
N MET A 216 55.52 12.82 51.17
CA MET A 216 56.85 12.20 51.14
C MET A 216 57.96 13.18 50.76
N ALA A 217 57.63 14.29 50.10
CA ALA A 217 58.54 15.39 49.83
C ALA A 217 58.84 16.19 51.12
N LYS A 218 59.51 15.55 52.08
CA LYS A 218 60.27 16.27 53.10
C LYS A 218 61.47 16.90 52.42
N TRP A 219 61.44 18.22 52.30
CA TRP A 219 62.64 18.99 51.97
C TRP A 219 63.64 18.80 53.10
N ASP A 220 64.82 18.30 52.77
CA ASP A 220 65.91 18.15 53.72
C ASP A 220 66.37 19.57 54.11
N THR A 221 65.91 20.08 55.25
CA THR A 221 66.39 21.34 55.85
C THR A 221 67.73 21.12 56.52
N GLY A 222 68.65 20.41 55.85
CA GLY A 222 70.04 20.35 56.25
C GLY A 222 70.68 21.70 55.95
N GLU A 223 71.10 22.42 56.98
CA GLU A 223 71.91 23.62 56.81
C GLU A 223 73.09 23.32 55.89
N ASN A 224 73.30 24.18 54.88
CA ASN A 224 74.34 23.98 53.88
C ASN A 224 75.71 23.80 54.57
N PRO A 225 76.42 22.68 54.39
CA PRO A 225 77.67 22.38 55.11
C PRO A 225 78.83 23.34 54.78
N ILE A 226 78.67 24.21 53.77
CA ILE A 226 79.64 25.26 53.41
C ILE A 226 79.33 26.59 54.13
N TYR A 227 78.15 26.74 54.75
CA TYR A 227 77.75 27.97 55.42
C TYR A 227 78.57 28.19 56.71
N LYS A 228 79.30 29.31 56.78
CA LYS A 228 80.02 29.75 57.98
C LYS A 228 79.38 31.04 58.50
N GLN A 229 78.93 31.03 59.75
CA GLN A 229 78.33 32.20 60.38
C GLN A 229 79.38 33.30 60.59
N ALA A 230 79.09 34.52 60.12
CA ALA A 230 80.02 35.66 60.14
C ALA A 230 80.07 36.40 61.49
N THR A 231 80.03 35.68 62.61
CA THR A 231 80.02 36.29 63.94
C THR A 231 81.10 35.66 64.82
N SER A 232 82.19 36.38 65.07
CA SER A 232 83.23 35.98 66.01
C SER A 232 82.95 36.56 67.40
N THR A 233 82.55 35.71 68.34
CA THR A 233 82.35 36.12 69.74
C THR A 233 83.71 36.14 70.46
N PHE A 234 84.24 37.34 70.73
CA PHE A 234 85.45 37.52 71.53
C PHE A 234 85.08 37.72 73.00
N LYS A 235 85.56 36.86 73.90
CA LYS A 235 85.38 37.03 75.35
C LYS A 235 86.34 38.10 75.86
N ASN A 236 85.80 39.21 76.35
CA ASN A 236 86.59 40.29 76.95
C ASN A 236 87.16 39.84 78.32
N PRO A 237 88.48 39.72 78.51
CA PRO A 237 89.07 39.25 79.77
C PRO A 237 88.99 40.25 80.93
N THR A 238 88.59 41.51 80.71
CA THR A 238 88.64 42.57 81.74
C THR A 238 87.34 42.81 82.52
N TYR A 239 86.24 42.13 82.19
CA TYR A 239 84.99 42.23 82.96
C TYR A 239 84.64 40.89 83.64
N ALA A 240 85.44 40.55 84.65
CA ALA A 240 85.08 39.62 85.69
C ALA A 240 85.39 40.27 87.05
N GLY A 241 84.35 40.71 87.75
CA GLY A 241 84.40 41.37 89.07
C GLY A 241 83.82 42.79 88.99
N LYS A 242 82.72 43.14 89.66
CA LYS A 242 82.17 42.71 90.96
C LYS A 242 80.64 42.73 90.93
#